data_AF-A0AAW1B4V9-F1
#
_entry.id   AF-A0AAW1B4V9-F1
#
_cell.length_a   1.000
_cell.length_b   1.000
_cell.length_c   1.000
_cell.angle_alpha   90.00
_cell.angle_beta   90.00
_cell.angle_gamma   90.00
#
_symmetry.space_group_name_H-M   'P 1'
#
loop_
_entity.id
_entity.type
_entity.pdbx_description
1 polymer ?
#
loop_
_entity_poly.entity_id
_entity_poly.type
_entity_poly.pdbx_seq_one_letter_code
_entity_poly.pdbx_strand_id
1 'polypeptide(L)'
;MGPSRHFREKSRTVFAISKVEGMIDFHALEKELEEAIATDEKYQRENEAKFRAVHQKVSSYEEFRDIVLASHLKPLEQKDKMGSGRNVLWNSCAVKANHKQESKIDLPQELEHLPETSAEFYRDWRRSQA
;
A
#
# COMPACT_ATOMS: atom_id res chain seq x y z
N MET A 1 56.42 -50.69 11.47
CA MET A 1 56.41 -49.22 11.65
C MET A 1 54.97 -48.78 11.76
N GLY A 2 54.56 -48.29 12.93
CA GLY A 2 53.18 -47.84 13.18
C GLY A 2 52.97 -46.41 12.68
N PRO A 3 51.75 -46.07 12.20
CA PRO A 3 51.47 -44.71 11.74
C PRO A 3 51.63 -43.71 12.89
N SER A 4 52.33 -42.60 12.59
CA SER A 4 52.66 -41.53 13.52
C SER A 4 51.39 -40.87 14.09
N ARG A 5 51.39 -40.51 15.39
CA ARG A 5 50.22 -39.98 16.12
C ARG A 5 49.54 -38.79 15.41
N HIS A 6 50.33 -37.97 14.74
CA HIS A 6 49.87 -36.79 13.99
C HIS A 6 48.95 -37.14 12.80
N PHE A 7 49.12 -38.33 12.20
CA PHE A 7 48.28 -38.80 11.10
C PHE A 7 46.92 -39.32 11.57
N ARG A 8 46.89 -39.96 12.76
CA ARG A 8 45.66 -40.46 13.38
C ARG A 8 44.74 -39.32 13.81
N GLU A 9 45.32 -38.20 14.26
CA GLU A 9 44.57 -37.01 14.67
C GLU A 9 43.95 -36.28 13.47
N LYS A 10 44.72 -36.08 12.39
CA LYS A 10 44.21 -35.56 11.11
C LYS A 10 43.06 -36.41 10.56
N SER A 11 43.20 -37.74 10.60
CA SER A 11 42.16 -38.67 10.15
C SER A 11 40.87 -38.60 10.99
N ARG A 12 41.00 -38.30 12.29
CA ARG A 12 39.86 -38.16 13.21
C ARG A 12 39.12 -36.85 12.97
N THR A 13 39.84 -35.76 12.70
CA THR A 13 39.24 -34.45 12.40
C THR A 13 38.52 -34.46 11.04
N VAL A 14 39.11 -35.03 9.98
CA VAL A 14 38.43 -35.11 8.67
C VAL A 14 37.20 -36.02 8.70
N PHE A 15 37.22 -37.08 9.50
CA PHE A 15 36.06 -37.96 9.70
C PHE A 15 34.97 -37.30 10.55
N ALA A 16 35.34 -36.47 11.53
CA ALA A 16 34.39 -35.67 12.28
C ALA A 16 33.73 -34.57 11.42
N ILE A 17 34.51 -33.89 10.57
CA ILE A 17 34.00 -32.86 9.64
C ILE A 17 33.03 -33.47 8.62
N SER A 18 33.40 -34.57 7.97
CA SER A 18 32.51 -35.27 7.02
C SER A 18 31.27 -35.87 7.67
N LYS A 19 31.34 -36.25 8.96
CA LYS A 19 30.18 -36.72 9.73
C LYS A 19 29.25 -35.58 10.15
N VAL A 20 29.76 -34.36 10.33
CA VAL A 20 28.96 -33.14 10.54
C VAL A 20 28.26 -32.73 9.24
N GLU A 21 28.94 -32.85 8.10
CA GLU A 21 28.39 -32.58 6.76
C GLU A 21 27.18 -33.45 6.39
N GLY A 22 27.13 -34.70 6.88
CA GLY A 22 25.98 -35.60 6.71
C GLY A 22 24.84 -35.42 7.73
N MET A 23 24.98 -34.49 8.70
CA MET A 23 23.97 -34.21 9.73
C MET A 23 23.31 -32.83 9.60
N ILE A 24 23.88 -31.92 8.81
CA ILE A 24 23.34 -30.58 8.61
C ILE A 24 22.39 -30.62 7.42
N ASP A 25 21.11 -30.41 7.67
CA ASP A 25 20.11 -30.23 6.62
C ASP A 25 20.22 -28.80 6.06
N PHE A 26 20.88 -28.68 4.91
CA PHE A 26 21.04 -27.40 4.22
C PHE A 26 19.71 -26.75 3.82
N HIS A 27 18.69 -27.55 3.52
CA HIS A 27 17.39 -27.03 3.14
C HIS A 27 16.64 -26.43 4.34
N ALA A 28 16.75 -27.07 5.50
CA ALA A 28 16.23 -26.50 6.75
C ALA A 28 16.92 -25.16 7.10
N LEU A 29 18.24 -25.08 6.88
CA LEU A 29 19.01 -23.86 7.12
C LEU A 29 18.68 -22.73 6.13
N GLU A 30 18.50 -23.06 4.85
CA GLU A 30 18.07 -22.11 3.83
C GLU A 30 16.69 -21.52 4.16
N LYS A 31 15.75 -22.38 4.56
CA LYS A 31 14.42 -21.94 5.00
C LYS A 31 14.48 -21.01 6.22
N GLU A 32 15.29 -21.36 7.23
CA GLU A 32 15.49 -20.50 8.41
C GLU A 32 16.05 -19.13 8.00
N LEU A 33 17.01 -19.11 7.08
CA LEU A 33 17.58 -17.88 6.55
C LEU A 33 16.53 -17.02 5.82
N GLU A 34 15.71 -17.63 4.97
CA GLU A 34 14.62 -16.93 4.27
C GLU A 34 13.60 -16.34 5.25
N GLU A 35 13.23 -17.08 6.29
CA GLU A 35 12.31 -16.62 7.34
C GLU A 35 12.90 -15.43 8.12
N ALA A 36 14.20 -15.48 8.43
CA ALA A 36 14.90 -14.39 9.09
C ALA A 36 14.93 -13.12 8.22
N ILE A 37 15.27 -13.27 6.93
CA ILE A 37 15.29 -12.15 5.96
C ILE A 37 13.88 -11.53 5.86
N ALA A 38 12.85 -12.35 5.68
CA ALA A 38 11.48 -11.86 5.56
C ALA A 38 11.02 -11.10 6.82
N THR A 39 11.45 -11.54 8.00
CA THR A 39 11.18 -10.87 9.27
C THR A 39 11.88 -9.52 9.35
N ASP A 40 13.15 -9.44 8.96
CA ASP A 40 13.92 -8.20 8.94
C ASP A 40 13.34 -7.19 7.94
N GLU A 41 12.98 -7.64 6.73
CA GLU A 41 12.32 -6.79 5.73
C GLU A 41 11.00 -6.23 6.25
N LYS A 42 10.22 -7.04 6.96
CA LYS A 42 8.98 -6.58 7.60
C LYS A 42 9.27 -5.51 8.66
N TYR A 43 10.23 -5.76 9.53
CA TYR A 43 10.63 -4.81 10.56
C TYR A 43 11.10 -3.48 9.94
N GLN A 44 11.89 -3.52 8.88
CA GLN A 44 12.35 -2.33 8.18
C GLN A 44 11.18 -1.52 7.60
N ARG A 45 10.22 -2.16 6.92
CA ARG A 45 9.02 -1.51 6.37
C ARG A 45 8.20 -0.81 7.47
N GLU A 46 7.98 -1.48 8.59
CA GLU A 46 7.25 -0.90 9.71
C GLU A 46 8.00 0.28 10.33
N ASN A 47 9.32 0.17 10.52
CA ASN A 47 10.13 1.26 11.05
C ASN A 47 10.18 2.46 10.12
N GLU A 48 10.31 2.24 8.81
CA GLU A 48 10.22 3.31 7.81
C GLU A 48 8.88 4.06 7.94
N ALA A 49 7.78 3.34 8.07
CA ALA A 49 6.47 3.95 8.27
C ALA A 49 6.37 4.72 9.60
N LYS A 50 6.96 4.20 10.70
CA LYS A 50 7.06 4.93 11.98
C LYS A 50 7.84 6.22 11.81
N PHE A 51 9.01 6.18 11.17
CA PHE A 51 9.82 7.38 10.91
C PHE A 51 9.05 8.37 10.04
N ARG A 52 8.37 7.89 8.99
CA ARG A 52 7.52 8.73 8.13
C ARG A 52 6.41 9.43 8.91
N ALA A 53 5.68 8.70 9.75
CA ALA A 53 4.60 9.26 10.57
C ALA A 53 5.12 10.32 11.54
N VAL A 54 6.28 10.07 12.18
CA VAL A 54 6.94 11.05 13.06
C VAL A 54 7.38 12.29 12.27
N HIS A 55 8.00 12.12 11.10
CA HIS A 55 8.40 13.24 10.24
C HIS A 55 7.20 14.07 9.77
N GLN A 56 6.06 13.43 9.49
CA GLN A 56 4.80 14.09 9.13
C GLN A 56 4.13 14.81 10.29
N LYS A 57 4.59 14.60 11.54
CA LYS A 57 4.01 15.20 12.76
C LYS A 57 2.52 14.93 12.90
N VAL A 58 2.11 13.67 12.74
CA VAL A 58 0.71 13.25 12.94
C VAL A 58 0.19 13.64 14.33
N SER A 59 -1.10 14.02 14.39
CA SER A 59 -1.67 14.68 15.56
C SER A 59 -2.22 13.68 16.58
N SER A 60 -2.61 12.48 16.13
CA SER A 60 -3.16 11.42 16.98
C SER A 60 -2.38 10.12 16.88
N TYR A 61 -2.47 9.31 17.93
CA TYR A 61 -1.90 7.97 17.92
C TYR A 61 -2.62 7.04 16.93
N GLU A 62 -3.93 7.23 16.72
CA GLU A 62 -4.68 6.44 15.74
C GLU A 62 -4.15 6.66 14.32
N GLU A 63 -3.89 7.91 13.93
CA GLU A 63 -3.25 8.23 12.64
C GLU A 63 -1.86 7.60 12.50
N PHE A 64 -1.06 7.65 13.57
CA PHE A 64 0.24 6.99 13.59
C PHE A 64 0.10 5.47 13.39
N ARG A 65 -0.85 4.86 14.10
CA ARG A 65 -1.10 3.41 14.07
C ARG A 65 -1.55 2.97 12.69
N ASP A 66 -2.46 3.71 12.08
CA ASP A 66 -2.98 3.44 10.73
C ASP A 66 -1.86 3.51 9.69
N ILE A 67 -0.97 4.49 9.77
CA ILE A 67 0.19 4.60 8.88
C ILE A 67 1.11 3.38 8.99
N VAL A 68 1.41 2.93 10.21
CA VAL A 68 2.30 1.78 10.44
C VAL A 68 1.66 0.47 9.98
N LEU A 69 0.37 0.29 10.28
CA LEU A 69 -0.39 -0.88 9.81
C LEU A 69 -0.45 -0.94 8.28
N ALA A 70 -0.56 0.21 7.62
CA ALA A 70 -0.55 0.33 6.16
C ALA A 70 0.85 0.27 5.51
N SER A 71 1.93 -0.02 6.26
CA SER A 71 3.32 -0.05 5.75
C SER A 71 3.57 -1.09 4.65
N HIS A 72 2.75 -2.12 4.58
CA HIS A 72 2.84 -3.18 3.58
C HIS A 72 2.17 -2.80 2.24
N LEU A 73 1.46 -1.67 2.17
CA LEU A 73 0.79 -1.24 0.95
C LEU A 73 1.81 -0.70 -0.06
N LYS A 74 1.73 -1.20 -1.30
CA LYS A 74 2.56 -0.71 -2.41
C LYS A 74 1.96 0.58 -2.96
N PRO A 75 2.79 1.57 -3.33
CA PRO A 75 2.33 2.72 -4.10
C PRO A 75 1.62 2.25 -5.37
N LEU A 76 0.51 2.90 -5.71
CA LEU A 76 -0.25 2.58 -6.93
C LEU A 76 0.63 2.77 -8.16
N GLU A 77 0.77 1.71 -8.95
CA GLU A 77 1.50 1.74 -10.21
C GLU A 77 0.68 2.46 -11.28
N GLN A 78 1.32 2.93 -12.36
CA GLN A 78 0.60 3.64 -13.43
C GLN A 78 -0.50 2.80 -14.08
N LYS A 79 -0.31 1.47 -14.12
CA LYS A 79 -1.30 0.50 -14.59
C LYS A 79 -2.53 0.42 -13.66
N ASP A 80 -2.38 0.71 -12.38
CA ASP A 80 -3.47 0.69 -11.40
C ASP A 80 -4.33 1.97 -11.47
N LYS A 81 -3.74 3.07 -11.98
CA LYS A 81 -4.41 4.37 -12.08
C LYS A 81 -5.46 4.45 -13.18
N MET A 82 -5.48 3.48 -14.11
CA MET A 82 -6.41 3.47 -15.23
C MET A 82 -7.10 2.10 -15.33
N GLY A 83 -8.23 1.97 -14.65
CA GLY A 83 -9.25 1.03 -15.10
C GLY A 83 -9.65 1.40 -16.52
N SER A 84 -9.47 0.48 -17.47
CA SER A 84 -9.84 0.62 -18.88
C SER A 84 -11.14 1.42 -19.08
N GLY A 85 -11.02 2.61 -19.66
CA GLY A 85 -12.02 3.14 -20.59
C GLY A 85 -13.31 3.74 -20.05
N ARG A 86 -13.47 4.02 -18.76
CA ARG A 86 -14.59 4.86 -18.31
C ARG A 86 -14.09 5.99 -17.46
N ASN A 87 -14.06 7.18 -18.06
CA ASN A 87 -14.20 8.44 -17.35
C ASN A 87 -15.51 8.33 -16.57
N VAL A 88 -15.44 7.79 -15.35
CA VAL A 88 -16.57 7.82 -14.43
C VAL A 88 -16.71 9.29 -14.10
N LEU A 89 -17.56 9.96 -14.88
CA LEU A 89 -17.98 11.31 -14.58
C LEU A 89 -18.54 11.22 -13.17
N TRP A 90 -17.81 11.79 -12.22
CA TRP A 90 -18.21 11.88 -10.80
C TRP A 90 -19.62 12.49 -10.66
N ASN A 91 -20.06 13.18 -11.70
CA ASN A 91 -21.41 13.70 -11.87
C ASN A 91 -22.17 12.95 -12.99
N SER A 92 -23.16 12.13 -12.62
CA SER A 92 -24.06 11.46 -13.56
C SER A 92 -24.95 12.43 -14.36
N CYS A 93 -25.23 13.62 -13.82
CA CYS A 93 -26.04 14.65 -14.48
C CYS A 93 -25.29 15.37 -15.61
N ALA A 94 -23.95 15.28 -15.66
CA ALA A 94 -23.12 15.95 -16.67
C ALA A 94 -23.20 15.30 -18.08
N VAL A 95 -23.85 14.13 -18.22
CA VAL A 95 -23.92 13.39 -19.49
C VAL A 95 -24.83 14.07 -20.53
N LYS A 96 -25.74 14.96 -20.12
CA LYS A 96 -26.78 15.52 -21.00
C LYS A 96 -26.42 16.83 -21.72
N ALA A 97 -25.14 17.10 -22.02
CA ALA A 97 -24.73 18.36 -22.66
C ALA A 97 -24.40 18.27 -24.17
N ASN A 98 -24.59 17.11 -24.82
CA ASN A 98 -24.31 16.94 -26.25
C ASN A 98 -25.54 16.53 -27.06
N HIS A 99 -26.63 17.27 -26.92
CA HIS A 99 -27.65 17.30 -27.96
C HIS A 99 -27.74 18.73 -28.49
N LYS A 100 -27.30 18.94 -29.73
CA LYS A 100 -27.61 20.14 -30.52
C LYS A 100 -29.11 20.10 -30.83
N GLN A 101 -29.94 20.49 -29.86
CA GLN A 101 -31.35 20.74 -30.10
C GLN A 101 -31.51 22.19 -30.54
N GLU A 102 -31.56 22.38 -31.86
CA GLU A 102 -32.39 23.43 -32.43
C GLU A 102 -33.85 23.07 -32.12
N SER A 103 -34.31 23.45 -30.94
CA SER A 103 -35.72 23.53 -30.62
C SER A 103 -35.86 24.58 -29.55
N LYS A 104 -36.81 25.51 -29.74
CA LYS A 104 -37.29 26.39 -28.68
C LYS A 104 -37.62 25.53 -27.47
N ILE A 105 -36.72 25.49 -26.49
CA ILE A 105 -36.97 24.91 -25.19
C ILE A 105 -36.90 26.13 -24.28
N ASP A 106 -38.04 26.52 -23.73
CA ASP A 106 -38.09 27.46 -22.62
C ASP A 106 -37.13 26.92 -21.56
N LEU A 107 -36.01 27.61 -21.40
CA LEU A 107 -35.13 27.47 -20.26
C LEU A 107 -36.02 27.65 -19.03
N PRO A 108 -36.14 26.67 -18.11
CA PRO A 108 -36.80 26.95 -16.85
C PRO A 108 -36.06 28.14 -16.24
N GLN A 109 -36.78 29.23 -15.97
CA GLN A 109 -36.25 30.49 -15.40
C GLN A 109 -35.45 30.29 -14.09
N GLU A 110 -35.42 29.09 -13.52
CA GLU A 110 -34.64 28.74 -12.32
C GLU A 110 -33.12 28.85 -12.47
N LEU A 111 -32.55 28.79 -13.68
CA LEU A 111 -31.10 28.99 -13.86
C LEU A 111 -30.65 30.46 -13.82
N GLU A 112 -31.58 31.42 -13.86
CA GLU A 112 -31.24 32.85 -13.74
C GLU A 112 -31.01 33.28 -12.29
N HIS A 113 -31.47 32.49 -11.32
CA HIS A 113 -31.34 32.77 -9.89
C HIS A 113 -30.22 31.95 -9.26
N LEU A 114 -28.98 32.13 -9.74
CA LEU A 114 -27.85 31.73 -8.91
C LEU A 114 -27.87 32.60 -7.64
N PRO A 115 -27.78 32.02 -6.45
CA PRO A 115 -27.72 32.81 -5.23
C PRO A 115 -26.48 33.68 -5.27
N GLU A 116 -26.68 35.00 -5.28
CA GLU A 116 -25.61 35.98 -5.40
C GLU A 116 -24.78 36.05 -4.11
N THR A 117 -25.36 35.53 -3.02
CA THR A 117 -24.72 35.42 -1.71
C THR A 117 -24.93 34.06 -1.07
N SER A 118 -23.99 33.66 -0.21
CA SER A 118 -24.04 32.39 0.51
C SER A 118 -25.30 32.23 1.37
N ALA A 119 -25.85 33.33 1.89
CA ALA A 119 -27.07 33.33 2.69
C ALA A 119 -28.31 32.92 1.88
N GLU A 120 -28.41 33.35 0.62
CA GLU A 120 -29.50 32.96 -0.28
C GLU A 120 -29.43 31.49 -0.62
N PHE A 121 -28.22 30.98 -0.88
CA PHE A 121 -28.00 29.56 -1.10
C PHE A 121 -28.51 28.71 0.09
N TYR A 122 -28.16 29.07 1.34
CA TYR A 122 -28.61 28.32 2.52
C TYR A 122 -30.12 28.40 2.75
N ARG A 123 -30.78 29.48 2.32
CA ARG A 123 -32.23 29.63 2.38
C ARG A 123 -32.90 28.70 1.39
N ASP A 124 -32.44 28.67 0.15
CA ASP A 124 -33.06 27.91 -0.91
C ASP A 124 -32.75 26.41 -0.79
N TRP A 125 -31.53 26.04 -0.38
CA TRP A 125 -31.19 24.66 -0.02
C TRP A 125 -32.09 24.09 1.08
N ARG A 126 -32.42 24.89 2.11
CA ARG A 126 -33.33 24.45 3.17
C ARG A 126 -34.77 24.28 2.70
N ARG A 127 -35.18 24.96 1.64
CA ARG A 127 -36.51 24.80 1.02
C ARG A 127 -36.59 23.54 0.17
N SER A 128 -35.49 23.11 -0.45
CA SER A 128 -35.42 21.90 -1.30
C SER A 128 -35.28 20.57 -0.54
N GLN A 129 -35.21 20.61 0.79
CA GLN A 129 -35.07 19.42 1.67
C GLN A 129 -36.39 18.99 2.33
N ALA A 130 -37.53 19.54 1.90
CA ALA A 130 -38.90 19.18 2.33
C ALA A 130 -39.62 18.43 1.21
#